data_AF-A0A7Y0L1E1-F1
#
_entry.id   AF-A0A7Y0L1E1-F1
#
_cell.length_a   1.000
_cell.length_b   1.000
_cell.length_c   1.000
_cell.angle_alpha   90.00
_cell.angle_beta   90.00
_cell.angle_gamma   90.00
#
_symmetry.space_group_name_H-M   'P 1'
#
loop_
_entity.id
_entity.type
_entity.pdbx_description
1 polymer ?
#
loop_
_entity_poly.entity_id
_entity_poly.type
_entity_poly.pdbx_seq_one_letter_code
_entity_poly.pdbx_strand_id
1 'polypeptide(L)'
;MGFDLHDLDRIVSLTHPVIHPLDAFVVMVYKRVANDKKSYESRLLVAGPGTPARFLTGGPKDAHPAFSADGRFLWFIRSQDDRGQRLMRLPWEGGEAEPVGPKFWDLAMVKPIPGGDGVLVLARAPEPPPEEPQWPRHYQRWQWQYDGQRYFPDHPISLWHVDGQGQTTRLEESVYDIASVSISPDGRFVVYDRITDETAAAVPRSDIYRLNLTASASPERMTDGPKSWRAPTVLGDGRIVALASGQDFGPATIEELYEVAPTNRRLPLPPDLEVGESISSDTRFGPEPIRPLAVGTSGVAIAATQQGQTHVWIVDGVQAEPLGVPAPVAAQYAANGSRVVVIGGSLTALDEAYWCENGIAQPITEVNHWAREKITPTEIISITRPDGMAIPAYVTGMEERQPRPLILYVHGGPHGAYGENVRYDTQVMVQNGYVVAQVNPRGSMGYGQAFRNAVRSDWGG
;
A
#
# COMPACT_ATOMS: atom_id res chain seq x y z
N MET A 1 23.10 -9.16 22.31
CA MET A 1 21.91 -8.65 23.01
C MET A 1 20.78 -8.65 22.00
N GLY A 2 19.59 -9.16 22.31
CA GLY A 2 18.47 -9.11 21.38
C GLY A 2 17.73 -7.77 21.41
N PHE A 3 16.51 -7.77 20.87
CA PHE A 3 15.61 -6.62 20.87
C PHE A 3 15.16 -6.19 22.27
N ASP A 4 14.98 -4.89 22.46
CA ASP A 4 14.35 -4.30 23.65
C ASP A 4 13.31 -3.21 23.30
N LEU A 5 12.63 -2.66 24.31
CA LEU A 5 11.60 -1.64 24.16
C LEU A 5 12.11 -0.31 23.55
N HIS A 6 13.41 -0.05 23.61
CA HIS A 6 14.01 1.16 23.07
C HIS A 6 14.34 1.02 21.58
N ASP A 7 14.54 -0.20 21.08
CA ASP A 7 14.82 -0.42 19.66
C ASP A 7 13.70 0.05 18.71
N LEU A 8 12.46 0.25 19.19
CA LEU A 8 11.35 0.76 18.37
C LEU A 8 11.66 2.12 17.73
N ASP A 9 12.42 3.00 18.39
CA ASP A 9 12.77 4.32 17.87
C ASP A 9 13.89 4.30 16.81
N ARG A 10 14.54 3.14 16.66
CA ARG A 10 15.59 2.88 15.67
C ARG A 10 15.06 2.27 14.38
N ILE A 11 13.87 1.66 14.44
CA ILE A 11 13.23 1.01 13.29
C ILE A 11 12.82 2.08 12.28
N VAL A 12 13.14 1.81 11.02
CA VAL A 12 12.79 2.65 9.89
C VAL A 12 11.79 1.91 9.02
N SER A 13 10.67 2.55 8.74
CA SER A 13 9.73 2.13 7.71
C SER A 13 10.02 2.89 6.42
N LEU A 14 10.33 2.16 5.35
CA LEU A 14 10.44 2.70 4.00
C LEU A 14 9.10 2.52 3.29
N THR A 15 8.53 3.59 2.73
CA THR A 15 7.24 3.52 2.01
C THR A 15 7.24 4.38 0.74
N HIS A 16 6.19 4.28 -0.07
CA HIS A 16 6.00 5.05 -1.31
C HIS A 16 7.25 5.12 -2.22
N PRO A 17 7.83 3.99 -2.63
CA PRO A 17 8.89 4.04 -3.63
C PRO A 17 8.36 4.65 -4.93
N VAL A 18 9.15 5.52 -5.55
CA VAL A 18 8.92 6.02 -6.91
C VAL A 18 10.24 6.06 -7.67
N ILE A 19 10.28 5.41 -8.82
CA ILE A 19 11.48 5.31 -9.65
C ILE A 19 11.57 6.56 -10.53
N HIS A 20 12.75 7.16 -10.65
CA HIS A 20 12.99 8.26 -11.59
C HIS A 20 12.72 7.77 -13.01
N PRO A 21 11.97 8.52 -13.84
CA PRO A 21 11.53 8.05 -15.16
C PRO A 21 12.70 7.72 -16.10
N LEU A 22 13.82 8.45 -15.97
CA LEU A 22 14.96 8.38 -16.89
C LEU A 22 16.23 7.79 -16.26
N ASP A 23 16.39 7.93 -14.94
CA ASP A 23 17.64 7.61 -14.24
C ASP A 23 17.46 6.38 -13.35
N ALA A 24 18.55 5.73 -12.98
CA ALA A 24 18.54 4.57 -12.09
C ALA A 24 18.45 4.98 -10.60
N PHE A 25 17.46 5.81 -10.27
CA PHE A 25 17.20 6.25 -8.90
C PHE A 25 15.78 5.90 -8.46
N VAL A 26 15.62 5.72 -7.17
CA VAL A 26 14.32 5.63 -6.51
C VAL A 26 14.27 6.63 -5.36
N VAL A 27 13.14 7.30 -5.22
CA VAL A 27 12.81 8.11 -4.04
C VAL A 27 11.81 7.35 -3.20
N MET A 28 12.03 7.32 -1.90
CA MET A 28 11.18 6.65 -0.92
C MET A 28 10.92 7.57 0.26
N VAL A 29 9.84 7.32 0.98
CA VAL A 29 9.58 7.93 2.28
C VAL A 29 10.35 7.14 3.33
N TYR A 30 11.26 7.80 4.03
CA TYR A 30 11.89 7.31 5.25
C TYR A 30 11.06 7.78 6.44
N LYS A 31 10.52 6.86 7.23
CA LYS A 31 9.66 7.17 8.38
C LYS A 31 10.13 6.45 9.64
N ARG A 32 10.18 7.16 10.76
CA ARG A 32 10.52 6.60 12.07
C ARG A 32 9.81 7.33 13.20
N VAL A 33 9.83 6.73 14.40
CA VAL A 33 9.37 7.40 15.63
C VAL A 33 10.24 8.64 15.87
N ALA A 34 9.60 9.78 16.11
CA ALA A 34 10.30 11.03 16.39
C ALA A 34 10.94 11.00 17.79
N ASN A 35 11.92 11.88 18.02
CA ASN A 35 12.66 11.94 19.29
C ASN A 35 11.76 12.24 20.51
N ASP A 36 10.59 12.87 20.30
CA ASP A 36 9.61 13.14 21.35
C ASP A 36 8.82 11.89 21.78
N LYS A 37 8.95 10.78 21.04
CA LYS A 37 8.24 9.50 21.22
C LYS A 37 6.72 9.60 21.19
N LYS A 38 6.19 10.69 20.63
CA LYS A 38 4.76 10.99 20.54
C LYS A 38 4.28 11.15 19.11
N SER A 39 5.20 11.25 18.15
CA SER A 39 4.90 11.43 16.73
C SER A 39 5.82 10.61 15.85
N TYR A 40 5.54 10.62 14.54
CA TYR A 40 6.46 10.13 13.52
C TYR A 40 7.04 11.32 12.76
N GLU A 41 8.32 11.22 12.39
CA GLU A 41 8.93 12.08 11.39
C GLU A 41 9.13 11.30 10.09
N SER A 42 8.97 11.98 8.96
CA SER A 42 9.24 11.43 7.64
C SER A 42 9.97 12.41 6.73
N ARG A 43 10.87 11.86 5.90
CA ARG A 43 11.73 12.56 4.94
C ARG A 43 11.80 11.78 3.64
N LEU A 44 12.17 12.44 2.55
CA LEU A 44 12.41 11.75 1.29
C LEU A 44 13.86 11.29 1.21
N LEU A 45 14.07 10.00 0.98
CA LEU A 45 15.36 9.35 0.79
C LEU A 45 15.51 8.98 -0.69
N VAL A 46 16.63 9.32 -1.31
CA VAL A 46 16.99 8.82 -2.64
C VAL A 46 18.04 7.73 -2.51
N ALA A 47 17.90 6.67 -3.30
CA ALA A 47 18.85 5.58 -3.42
C ALA A 47 18.90 5.07 -4.87
N GLY A 48 19.92 4.27 -5.21
CA GLY A 48 20.03 3.63 -6.51
C GLY A 48 21.19 2.63 -6.54
N PRO A 49 21.27 1.77 -7.56
CA PRO A 49 22.39 0.85 -7.75
C PRO A 49 23.74 1.55 -7.66
N GLY A 50 24.62 1.06 -6.78
CA GLY A 50 25.98 1.62 -6.61
C GLY A 50 26.04 3.06 -6.08
N THR A 51 24.91 3.65 -5.69
CA THR A 51 24.85 5.02 -5.15
C THR A 51 24.39 4.98 -3.69
N PRO A 52 25.18 5.53 -2.75
CA PRO A 52 24.78 5.60 -1.35
C PRO A 52 23.47 6.35 -1.17
N ALA A 53 22.59 5.83 -0.31
CA ALA A 53 21.33 6.50 0.01
C ALA A 53 21.59 7.83 0.72
N ARG A 54 20.84 8.88 0.34
CA ARG A 54 20.92 10.21 0.95
C ARG A 54 19.55 10.87 1.06
N PHE A 55 19.39 11.78 2.01
CA PHE A 55 18.15 12.55 2.12
C PHE A 55 18.06 13.63 1.03
N LEU A 56 16.88 13.76 0.45
CA LEU A 56 16.50 14.86 -0.44
C LEU A 56 15.85 16.01 0.31
N THR A 57 15.16 15.72 1.42
CA THR A 57 14.42 16.72 2.18
C THR A 57 14.76 16.66 3.67
N GLY A 58 14.59 17.81 4.34
CA GLY A 58 14.74 17.92 5.78
C GLY A 58 13.53 17.46 6.61
N GLY A 59 12.39 17.16 5.97
CA GLY A 59 11.13 16.84 6.65
C GLY A 59 10.41 18.07 7.20
N PRO A 60 9.70 17.97 8.36
CA PRO A 60 9.64 16.80 9.25
C PRO A 60 8.57 15.76 8.85
N LYS A 61 7.65 16.06 7.94
CA LYS A 61 6.59 15.13 7.51
C LYS A 61 6.36 15.23 6.01
N ASP A 62 7.30 14.68 5.25
CA ASP A 62 7.22 14.57 3.78
C ASP A 62 6.74 13.17 3.37
N ALA A 63 5.82 13.09 2.41
CA ALA A 63 5.18 11.85 1.98
C ALA A 63 4.74 11.89 0.50
N HIS A 64 4.29 10.75 -0.04
CA HIS A 64 3.75 10.60 -1.40
C HIS A 64 4.59 11.24 -2.52
N PRO A 65 5.88 10.91 -2.66
CA PRO A 65 6.70 11.39 -3.77
C PRO A 65 6.16 10.90 -5.13
N ALA A 66 6.20 11.75 -6.15
CA ALA A 66 5.84 11.43 -7.53
C ALA A 66 6.65 12.25 -8.54
N PHE A 67 7.33 11.60 -9.48
CA PHE A 67 8.09 12.28 -10.53
C PHE A 67 7.20 12.77 -11.67
N SER A 68 7.52 13.94 -12.22
CA SER A 68 7.05 14.33 -13.55
C SER A 68 7.58 13.36 -14.60
N ALA A 69 6.84 13.14 -15.69
CA ALA A 69 7.22 12.16 -16.72
C ALA A 69 8.58 12.47 -17.39
N ASP A 70 8.96 13.74 -17.41
CA ASP A 70 10.26 14.21 -17.93
C ASP A 70 11.41 14.14 -16.90
N GLY A 71 11.13 13.73 -15.66
CA GLY A 71 12.10 13.61 -14.56
C GLY A 71 12.57 14.94 -13.96
N ARG A 72 12.13 16.09 -14.48
CA ARG A 72 12.66 17.39 -14.03
C ARG A 72 12.15 17.81 -12.65
N PHE A 73 11.01 17.29 -12.21
CA PHE A 73 10.39 17.67 -10.95
C PHE A 73 9.98 16.46 -10.13
N LEU A 74 10.25 16.54 -8.83
CA LEU A 74 9.68 15.66 -7.82
C LEU A 74 8.56 16.42 -7.10
N TRP A 75 7.35 15.88 -7.17
CA TRP A 75 6.21 16.36 -6.40
C TRP A 75 6.06 15.53 -5.13
N PHE A 76 5.61 16.15 -4.04
CA PHE A 76 5.36 15.44 -2.80
C PHE A 76 4.41 16.21 -1.90
N ILE A 77 3.97 15.57 -0.82
CA ILE A 77 3.08 16.13 0.18
C ILE A 77 3.88 16.47 1.44
N ARG A 78 3.65 17.66 1.98
CA ARG A 78 4.27 18.11 3.23
C ARG A 78 3.23 18.53 4.26
N SER A 79 3.38 18.02 5.48
CA SER A 79 2.57 18.42 6.65
C SER A 79 3.43 19.20 7.65
N GLN A 80 3.33 20.54 7.67
CA GLN A 80 4.13 21.38 8.58
C GLN A 80 3.41 21.72 9.89
N ASP A 81 2.08 21.72 9.90
CA ASP A 81 1.24 22.03 11.04
C ASP A 81 0.00 21.12 11.04
N ASP A 82 -0.81 21.22 12.09
CA ASP A 82 -2.06 20.45 12.22
C ASP A 82 -3.19 21.02 11.35
N ARG A 83 -2.92 22.08 10.58
CA ARG A 83 -3.92 22.84 9.79
C ARG A 83 -3.84 22.50 8.31
N GLY A 84 -3.56 21.25 7.97
CA GLY A 84 -3.59 20.71 6.61
C GLY A 84 -2.23 20.55 5.94
N GLN A 85 -2.28 20.16 4.67
CA GLN A 85 -1.14 19.66 3.92
C GLN A 85 -0.88 20.52 2.67
N ARG A 86 0.39 20.63 2.28
CA ARG A 86 0.83 21.36 1.09
C ARG A 86 1.30 20.39 0.02
N LEU A 87 0.90 20.66 -1.22
CA LEU A 87 1.56 20.11 -2.39
C LEU A 87 2.86 20.87 -2.62
N MET A 88 3.97 20.14 -2.72
CA MET A 88 5.30 20.67 -2.90
C MET A 88 5.88 20.22 -4.24
N ARG A 89 6.67 21.09 -4.88
CA ARG A 89 7.44 20.80 -6.10
C ARG A 89 8.92 21.05 -5.84
N LEU A 90 9.76 20.07 -6.16
CA LEU A 90 11.22 20.13 -6.02
C LEU A 90 11.87 19.93 -7.40
N PRO A 91 12.71 20.87 -7.89
CA PRO A 91 13.53 20.65 -9.08
C PRO A 91 14.55 19.54 -8.84
N TRP A 92 14.61 18.54 -9.73
CA TRP A 92 15.45 17.35 -9.55
C TRP A 92 16.95 17.64 -9.63
N GLU A 93 17.35 18.54 -10.54
CA GLU A 93 18.75 18.93 -10.73
C GLU A 93 19.31 19.80 -9.59
N GLY A 94 18.45 20.29 -8.69
CA GLY A 94 18.83 21.08 -7.53
C GLY A 94 17.98 22.34 -7.36
N GLY A 95 17.79 22.74 -6.10
CA GLY A 95 16.93 23.85 -5.71
C GLY A 95 16.22 23.57 -4.38
N GLU A 96 15.38 24.49 -3.93
CA GLU A 96 14.51 24.27 -2.77
C GLU A 96 13.11 23.84 -3.23
N ALA A 97 12.42 23.08 -2.37
CA ALA A 97 11.04 22.70 -2.62
C ALA A 97 10.10 23.89 -2.37
N GLU A 98 9.23 24.19 -3.33
CA GLU A 98 8.26 25.28 -3.24
C GLU A 98 6.83 24.74 -3.15
N PRO A 99 5.92 25.41 -2.42
CA PRO A 99 4.51 25.03 -2.40
C PRO A 99 3.83 25.42 -3.72
N VAL A 100 2.90 24.59 -4.19
CA VAL A 100 2.08 24.85 -5.39
C VAL A 100 0.61 24.78 -5.01
N GLY A 101 -0.11 25.89 -5.17
CA GLY A 101 -1.54 25.98 -4.87
C GLY A 101 -1.89 26.13 -3.38
N PRO A 102 -3.17 25.87 -3.01
CA PRO A 102 -3.67 26.09 -1.67
C PRO A 102 -3.15 25.05 -0.65
N LYS A 103 -3.50 25.23 0.63
CA LYS A 103 -3.45 24.12 1.60
C LYS A 103 -4.64 23.22 1.35
N PHE A 104 -4.46 21.91 1.45
CA PHE A 104 -5.56 20.96 1.46
C PHE A 104 -5.81 20.49 2.88
N TRP A 105 -7.07 20.20 3.21
CA TRP A 105 -7.38 19.59 4.50
C TRP A 105 -6.72 18.22 4.67
N ASP A 106 -6.85 17.38 3.64
CA ASP A 106 -6.38 16.00 3.59
C ASP A 106 -6.02 15.72 2.13
N LEU A 107 -4.73 15.57 1.86
CA LEU A 107 -4.11 15.31 0.57
C LEU A 107 -3.57 13.87 0.61
N ALA A 108 -4.26 12.98 -0.08
CA ALA A 108 -4.02 11.54 0.03
C ALA A 108 -3.09 11.00 -1.07
N MET A 109 -2.92 11.72 -2.18
CA MET A 109 -2.09 11.29 -3.30
C MET A 109 -1.80 12.44 -4.27
N VAL A 110 -0.64 12.36 -4.94
CA VAL A 110 -0.26 13.21 -6.08
C VAL A 110 0.13 12.34 -7.29
N LYS A 111 -0.30 12.75 -8.49
CA LYS A 111 0.00 12.11 -9.77
C LYS A 111 0.25 13.17 -10.85
N PRO A 112 1.51 13.42 -11.24
CA PRO A 112 1.83 14.34 -12.34
C PRO A 112 1.20 13.91 -13.65
N ILE A 113 0.70 14.87 -14.44
CA ILE A 113 0.06 14.60 -15.73
C ILE A 113 1.13 14.48 -16.81
N PRO A 114 1.30 13.33 -17.48
CA PRO A 114 2.29 13.19 -18.55
C PRO A 114 2.01 14.17 -19.70
N GLY A 115 3.00 14.99 -20.06
CA GLY A 115 2.89 15.96 -21.16
C GLY A 115 1.87 17.11 -20.92
N GLY A 116 1.23 17.16 -19.76
CA GLY A 116 0.24 18.17 -19.38
C GLY A 116 0.79 19.19 -18.38
N ASP A 117 -0.05 20.17 -18.03
CA ASP A 117 0.26 21.15 -17.01
C ASP A 117 -0.17 20.67 -15.62
N GLY A 118 0.75 20.66 -14.66
CA GLY A 118 0.48 20.36 -13.26
C GLY A 118 0.28 18.88 -12.92
N VAL A 119 -0.56 18.63 -11.91
CA VAL A 119 -0.76 17.31 -11.30
C VAL A 119 -2.25 17.03 -11.02
N LEU A 120 -2.62 15.76 -10.96
CA LEU A 120 -3.85 15.33 -10.30
C LEU A 120 -3.56 15.01 -8.83
N VAL A 121 -4.51 15.36 -7.96
CA VAL A 121 -4.47 15.00 -6.53
C VAL A 121 -5.78 14.40 -6.08
N LEU A 122 -5.70 13.48 -5.11
CA LEU A 122 -6.86 13.08 -4.32
C LEU A 122 -6.85 13.88 -3.01
N ALA A 123 -7.90 14.66 -2.78
CA ALA A 123 -8.02 15.51 -1.60
C ALA A 123 -9.47 15.77 -1.20
N ARG A 124 -9.73 16.03 0.10
CA ARG A 124 -11.09 16.37 0.58
C ARG A 124 -11.57 17.73 0.08
N ALA A 125 -10.91 18.80 0.54
CA ALA A 125 -11.21 20.15 0.10
C ALA A 125 -9.92 20.99 0.06
N PRO A 126 -9.76 21.88 -0.93
CA PRO A 126 -8.85 23.01 -0.81
C PRO A 126 -9.36 23.91 0.30
N GLU A 127 -8.45 24.33 1.17
CA GLU A 127 -8.67 25.10 2.40
C GLU A 127 -9.37 24.29 3.52
N PRO A 128 -8.68 23.99 4.63
CA PRO A 128 -9.26 23.25 5.75
C PRO A 128 -10.50 23.93 6.33
N PRO A 129 -11.51 23.15 6.75
CA PRO A 129 -12.66 23.71 7.45
C PRO A 129 -12.26 24.31 8.81
N PRO A 130 -13.15 25.10 9.44
CA PRO A 130 -12.94 25.60 10.80
C PRO A 130 -12.62 24.49 11.81
N GLU A 131 -11.83 24.79 12.86
CA GLU A 131 -11.38 23.82 13.88
C GLU A 131 -12.54 23.17 14.66
N GLU A 132 -13.66 23.86 14.85
CA GLU A 132 -14.80 23.30 15.56
C GLU A 132 -15.79 22.62 14.61
N PRO A 133 -16.18 21.36 14.86
CA PRO A 133 -17.21 20.70 14.09
C PRO A 133 -18.52 21.49 14.22
N GLN A 134 -19.12 21.84 13.08
CA GLN A 134 -20.40 22.53 13.09
C GLN A 134 -21.50 21.58 13.57
N TRP A 135 -22.26 22.02 14.57
CA TRP A 135 -23.39 21.26 15.13
C TRP A 135 -24.72 21.91 14.76
N PRO A 136 -25.78 21.12 14.48
CA PRO A 136 -25.80 19.66 14.36
C PRO A 136 -25.13 19.16 13.07
N ARG A 137 -24.52 17.96 13.09
CA ARG A 137 -24.02 17.31 11.87
C ARG A 137 -25.13 16.53 11.18
N HIS A 138 -25.18 16.61 9.86
CA HIS A 138 -26.15 15.90 9.03
C HIS A 138 -25.42 15.01 8.03
N TYR A 139 -25.61 13.69 8.16
CA TYR A 139 -25.01 12.69 7.27
C TYR A 139 -26.04 12.16 6.29
N GLN A 140 -25.69 12.17 5.00
CA GLN A 140 -26.49 11.58 3.92
C GLN A 140 -26.05 10.15 3.56
N ARG A 141 -25.07 9.61 4.28
CA ARG A 141 -24.47 8.28 4.06
C ARG A 141 -24.72 7.37 5.25
N TRP A 142 -24.67 6.05 5.01
CA TRP A 142 -24.86 5.04 6.06
C TRP A 142 -23.70 5.02 7.05
N GLN A 143 -22.46 5.15 6.54
CA GLN A 143 -21.26 5.19 7.38
C GLN A 143 -20.98 6.63 7.86
N TRP A 144 -21.25 6.89 9.14
CA TRP A 144 -21.10 8.22 9.75
C TRP A 144 -19.93 8.31 10.76
N GLN A 145 -19.35 7.16 11.15
CA GLN A 145 -18.11 7.06 11.95
C GLN A 145 -17.08 6.18 11.26
N TYR A 146 -15.80 6.45 11.52
CA TYR A 146 -14.67 5.64 11.07
C TYR A 146 -13.61 5.58 12.17
N ASP A 147 -13.00 4.41 12.35
CA ASP A 147 -11.92 4.23 13.32
C ASP A 147 -10.75 5.17 12.99
N GLY A 148 -10.14 5.75 14.02
CA GLY A 148 -9.09 6.78 13.85
C GLY A 148 -9.56 8.17 13.42
N GLN A 149 -10.78 8.35 12.90
CA GLN A 149 -11.33 9.68 12.53
C GLN A 149 -12.53 10.12 13.40
N ARG A 150 -13.07 9.22 14.24
CA ARG A 150 -14.27 9.36 15.10
C ARG A 150 -15.57 9.63 14.32
N TYR A 151 -15.60 10.63 13.46
CA TYR A 151 -16.72 10.99 12.60
C TYR A 151 -16.25 11.15 11.15
N PHE A 152 -17.06 10.71 10.19
CA PHE A 152 -16.75 10.97 8.79
C PHE A 152 -16.72 12.49 8.51
N PRO A 153 -15.73 12.97 7.74
CA PRO A 153 -15.72 14.31 7.21
C PRO A 153 -16.94 14.61 6.31
N ASP A 154 -17.43 15.85 6.37
CA ASP A 154 -18.53 16.32 5.51
C ASP A 154 -18.10 16.45 4.03
N HIS A 155 -16.78 16.49 3.79
CA HIS A 155 -16.18 16.56 2.46
C HIS A 155 -15.46 15.24 2.10
N PRO A 156 -15.86 14.57 1.01
CA PRO A 156 -15.22 13.34 0.57
C PRO A 156 -13.90 13.62 -0.15
N ILE A 157 -12.97 12.66 -0.08
CA ILE A 157 -11.76 12.67 -0.92
C ILE A 157 -12.21 12.64 -2.39
N SER A 158 -11.89 13.70 -3.11
CA SER A 158 -12.29 13.94 -4.50
C SER A 158 -11.06 14.08 -5.39
N LEU A 159 -11.28 13.96 -6.71
CA LEU A 159 -10.24 14.16 -7.71
C LEU A 159 -10.15 15.64 -8.10
N TRP A 160 -8.95 16.19 -8.01
CA TRP A 160 -8.65 17.59 -8.36
C TRP A 160 -7.50 17.66 -9.36
N HIS A 161 -7.53 18.65 -10.22
CA HIS A 161 -6.40 19.11 -11.02
C HIS A 161 -5.81 20.36 -10.36
N VAL A 162 -4.50 20.36 -10.16
CA VAL A 162 -3.73 21.54 -9.73
C VAL A 162 -2.76 21.87 -10.86
N ASP A 163 -2.94 23.03 -11.49
CA ASP A 163 -2.12 23.46 -12.62
C ASP A 163 -0.73 23.94 -12.18
N GLY A 164 0.13 24.31 -13.13
CA GLY A 164 1.49 24.77 -12.84
C GLY A 164 1.59 26.08 -12.06
N GLN A 165 0.50 26.86 -11.99
CA GLN A 165 0.37 28.10 -11.21
C GLN A 165 -0.32 27.88 -9.87
N GLY A 166 -0.81 26.67 -9.59
CA GLY A 166 -1.53 26.31 -8.37
C GLY A 166 -3.04 26.55 -8.42
N GLN A 167 -3.61 26.90 -9.58
CA GLN A 167 -5.06 26.95 -9.74
C GLN A 167 -5.62 25.53 -9.59
N THR A 168 -6.66 25.41 -8.77
CA THR A 168 -7.21 24.11 -8.38
C THR A 168 -8.63 23.97 -8.93
N THR A 169 -8.87 22.92 -9.72
CA THR A 169 -10.16 22.61 -10.33
C THR A 169 -10.62 21.23 -9.88
N ARG A 170 -11.84 21.12 -9.36
CA ARG A 170 -12.45 19.82 -9.03
C ARG A 170 -12.84 19.12 -10.33
N LEU A 171 -12.39 17.89 -10.51
CA LEU A 171 -12.68 17.10 -11.71
C LEU A 171 -13.85 16.14 -11.54
N GLU A 172 -14.11 15.71 -10.31
CA GLU A 172 -15.21 14.78 -10.01
C GLU A 172 -15.95 15.15 -8.73
N GLU A 173 -17.28 15.12 -8.81
CA GLU A 173 -18.19 15.33 -7.69
C GLU A 173 -18.80 14.01 -7.24
N SER A 174 -18.09 13.33 -6.34
CA SER A 174 -18.61 12.17 -5.61
C SER A 174 -19.01 12.59 -4.20
N VAL A 175 -20.05 11.96 -3.65
CA VAL A 175 -20.38 12.05 -2.21
C VAL A 175 -19.62 11.00 -1.38
N TYR A 176 -18.87 10.10 -2.03
CA TYR A 176 -18.02 9.09 -1.41
C TYR A 176 -16.54 9.34 -1.74
N ASP A 177 -15.64 8.90 -0.85
CA ASP A 177 -14.20 9.00 -1.06
C ASP A 177 -13.77 8.19 -2.32
N ILE A 178 -13.00 8.81 -3.20
CA ILE A 178 -12.28 8.13 -4.27
C ILE A 178 -11.01 7.53 -3.64
N ALA A 179 -10.85 6.21 -3.72
CA ALA A 179 -9.72 5.54 -3.09
C ALA A 179 -8.49 5.53 -3.99
N SER A 180 -8.66 5.35 -5.31
CA SER A 180 -7.53 5.22 -6.23
C SER A 180 -7.75 5.81 -7.61
N VAL A 181 -6.64 6.14 -8.26
CA VAL A 181 -6.59 6.80 -9.56
C VAL A 181 -5.38 6.32 -10.36
N SER A 182 -5.54 6.23 -11.68
CA SER A 182 -4.47 5.96 -12.63
C SER A 182 -4.63 6.83 -13.87
N ILE A 183 -3.55 7.47 -14.32
CA ILE A 183 -3.53 8.38 -15.48
C ILE A 183 -3.02 7.60 -16.68
N SER A 184 -3.59 7.85 -17.85
CA SER A 184 -3.10 7.27 -19.09
C SER A 184 -1.66 7.71 -19.40
N PRO A 185 -0.83 6.86 -20.05
CA PRO A 185 0.55 7.21 -20.37
C PRO A 185 0.71 8.50 -21.20
N ASP A 186 -0.31 8.83 -22.00
CA ASP A 186 -0.37 10.05 -22.83
C ASP A 186 -1.00 11.27 -22.11
N GLY A 187 -1.39 11.13 -20.84
CA GLY A 187 -1.99 12.20 -20.04
C GLY A 187 -3.39 12.64 -20.48
N ARG A 188 -4.05 11.92 -21.40
CA ARG A 188 -5.33 12.33 -21.99
C ARG A 188 -6.55 11.92 -21.19
N PHE A 189 -6.46 10.88 -20.37
CA PHE A 189 -7.58 10.44 -19.53
C PHE A 189 -7.09 9.88 -18.20
N VAL A 190 -8.03 9.77 -17.28
CA VAL A 190 -7.82 9.22 -15.95
C VAL A 190 -8.89 8.18 -15.66
N VAL A 191 -8.53 7.13 -14.93
CA VAL A 191 -9.45 6.12 -14.41
C VAL A 191 -9.40 6.09 -12.89
N TYR A 192 -10.54 5.85 -12.26
CA TYR A 192 -10.67 5.80 -10.81
C TYR A 192 -11.82 4.88 -10.40
N ASP A 193 -11.79 4.40 -9.16
CA ASP A 193 -12.91 3.69 -8.55
C ASP A 193 -13.86 4.67 -7.85
N ARG A 194 -15.16 4.37 -7.91
CA ARG A 194 -16.21 5.15 -7.24
C ARG A 194 -17.23 4.20 -6.63
N ILE A 195 -17.57 4.42 -5.36
CA ILE A 195 -18.65 3.70 -4.68
C ILE A 195 -19.97 4.01 -5.39
N THR A 196 -20.71 2.97 -5.75
CA THR A 196 -22.02 3.05 -6.42
C THR A 196 -23.16 2.54 -5.55
N ASP A 197 -22.87 1.73 -4.53
CA ASP A 197 -23.84 1.27 -3.54
C ASP A 197 -23.15 1.02 -2.19
N GLU A 198 -23.42 1.89 -1.21
CA GLU A 198 -22.91 1.74 0.16
C GLU A 198 -23.72 0.75 1.01
N THR A 199 -24.90 0.33 0.53
CA THR A 199 -25.80 -0.60 1.21
C THR A 199 -25.63 -2.05 0.73
N ALA A 200 -24.84 -2.26 -0.33
CA ALA A 200 -24.49 -3.57 -0.84
C ALA A 200 -23.68 -4.36 0.20
N ALA A 201 -24.33 -5.29 0.91
CA ALA A 201 -23.69 -6.24 1.83
C ALA A 201 -22.78 -5.57 2.90
N ALA A 202 -21.84 -6.32 3.49
CA ALA A 202 -20.89 -5.79 4.48
C ALA A 202 -19.73 -4.98 3.85
N VAL A 203 -19.63 -4.94 2.50
CA VAL A 203 -18.54 -4.28 1.76
C VAL A 203 -19.14 -3.46 0.62
N PRO A 204 -18.97 -2.12 0.60
CA PRO A 204 -19.51 -1.26 -0.46
C PRO A 204 -19.17 -1.76 -1.86
N ARG A 205 -20.11 -1.58 -2.79
CA ARG A 205 -19.88 -1.83 -4.21
C ARG A 205 -19.30 -0.58 -4.86
N SER A 206 -18.24 -0.77 -5.64
CA SER A 206 -17.64 0.27 -6.48
C SER A 206 -17.50 -0.17 -7.92
N ASP A 207 -17.42 0.81 -8.82
CA ASP A 207 -17.20 0.63 -10.24
C ASP A 207 -16.05 1.50 -10.74
N ILE A 208 -15.47 1.13 -11.88
CA ILE A 208 -14.41 1.89 -12.54
C ILE A 208 -15.04 2.94 -13.46
N TYR A 209 -14.57 4.18 -13.33
CA TYR A 209 -14.95 5.30 -14.17
C TYR A 209 -13.74 5.82 -14.94
N ARG A 210 -14.01 6.37 -16.12
CA ARG A 210 -13.02 7.02 -16.98
C ARG A 210 -13.43 8.48 -17.19
N LEU A 211 -12.50 9.40 -16.99
CA LEU A 211 -12.69 10.82 -17.29
C LEU A 211 -11.67 11.28 -18.31
N ASN A 212 -12.13 11.94 -19.38
CA ASN A 212 -11.26 12.55 -20.38
C ASN A 212 -10.76 13.91 -19.86
N LEU A 213 -9.45 14.14 -19.88
CA LEU A 213 -8.83 15.38 -19.41
C LEU A 213 -8.73 16.43 -20.50
N THR A 214 -8.88 16.05 -21.78
CA THR A 214 -8.74 16.94 -22.94
C THR A 214 -10.07 17.43 -23.51
N ALA A 215 -11.18 16.86 -23.06
CA ALA A 215 -12.51 17.25 -23.48
C ALA A 215 -13.38 17.49 -22.25
N SER A 216 -14.22 18.53 -22.28
CA SER A 216 -15.27 18.72 -21.27
C SER A 216 -16.33 17.63 -21.46
N ALA A 217 -16.13 16.49 -20.80
CA ALA A 217 -17.02 15.34 -20.83
C ALA A 217 -17.28 14.84 -19.41
N SER A 218 -18.50 14.40 -19.14
CA SER A 218 -18.81 13.69 -17.91
C SER A 218 -18.07 12.34 -17.85
N PRO A 219 -17.73 11.83 -16.66
CA PRO A 219 -17.11 10.52 -16.54
C PRO A 219 -17.97 9.41 -17.12
N GLU A 220 -17.33 8.50 -17.85
CA GLU A 220 -17.91 7.28 -18.39
C GLU A 220 -17.76 6.13 -17.40
N ARG A 221 -18.84 5.40 -17.12
CA ARG A 221 -18.79 4.17 -16.31
C ARG A 221 -18.28 3.01 -17.16
N MET A 222 -17.16 2.41 -16.77
CA MET A 222 -16.47 1.35 -17.51
C MET A 222 -16.91 -0.06 -17.07
N THR A 223 -17.41 -0.21 -15.85
CA THR A 223 -17.82 -1.51 -15.28
C THR A 223 -19.24 -1.45 -14.75
N ASP A 224 -19.92 -2.59 -14.78
CA ASP A 224 -21.22 -2.78 -14.17
C ASP A 224 -21.39 -4.21 -13.62
N GLY A 225 -22.61 -4.52 -13.19
CA GLY A 225 -22.96 -5.86 -12.72
C GLY A 225 -22.74 -6.07 -11.21
N PRO A 226 -22.63 -7.34 -10.78
CA PRO A 226 -22.66 -7.69 -9.36
C PRO A 226 -21.30 -7.54 -8.66
N LYS A 227 -20.20 -7.43 -9.42
CA LYS A 227 -18.85 -7.32 -8.85
C LYS A 227 -18.61 -5.94 -8.25
N SER A 228 -17.76 -5.89 -7.23
CA SER A 228 -17.17 -4.64 -6.75
C SER A 228 -15.76 -4.50 -7.32
N TRP A 229 -15.43 -3.34 -7.90
CA TRP A 229 -14.21 -3.08 -8.64
C TRP A 229 -13.38 -1.97 -7.97
N ARG A 230 -12.06 -2.15 -7.87
CA ARG A 230 -11.17 -1.15 -7.25
C ARG A 230 -9.77 -1.17 -7.85
N ALA A 231 -8.95 -0.18 -7.47
CA ALA A 231 -7.54 -0.11 -7.84
C ALA A 231 -7.28 -0.21 -9.35
N PRO A 232 -7.97 0.59 -10.20
CA PRO A 232 -7.73 0.55 -11.64
C PRO A 232 -6.33 1.08 -11.98
N THR A 233 -5.70 0.44 -12.95
CA THR A 233 -4.37 0.77 -13.45
C THR A 233 -4.37 0.79 -14.97
N VAL A 234 -3.99 1.91 -15.57
CA VAL A 234 -3.76 2.02 -17.01
C VAL A 234 -2.38 1.48 -17.34
N LEU A 235 -2.32 0.52 -18.25
CA LEU A 235 -1.07 -0.09 -18.74
C LEU A 235 -0.42 0.78 -19.83
N GLY A 236 0.84 0.48 -20.17
CA GLY A 236 1.58 1.22 -21.21
C GLY A 236 0.94 1.16 -22.60
N ASP A 237 0.18 0.12 -22.88
CA ASP A 237 -0.60 -0.09 -24.12
C ASP A 237 -2.02 0.55 -24.07
N GLY A 238 -2.38 1.19 -22.95
CA GLY A 238 -3.67 1.83 -22.76
C GLY A 238 -4.79 0.92 -22.27
N ARG A 239 -4.57 -0.40 -22.13
CA ARG A 239 -5.53 -1.28 -21.45
C ARG A 239 -5.66 -0.90 -19.99
N ILE A 240 -6.82 -1.20 -19.40
CA ILE A 240 -7.11 -0.94 -17.99
C ILE A 240 -7.25 -2.29 -17.31
N VAL A 241 -6.53 -2.46 -16.20
CA VAL A 241 -6.71 -3.60 -15.29
C VAL A 241 -7.21 -3.11 -13.94
N ALA A 242 -7.97 -3.94 -13.24
CA ALA A 242 -8.48 -3.61 -11.91
C ALA A 242 -8.65 -4.89 -11.07
N LEU A 243 -8.73 -4.71 -9.75
CA LEU A 243 -9.16 -5.77 -8.85
C LEU A 243 -10.68 -5.83 -8.84
N ALA A 244 -11.24 -7.04 -8.85
CA ALA A 244 -12.67 -7.23 -8.73
C ALA A 244 -13.03 -8.39 -7.80
N SER A 245 -14.12 -8.24 -7.05
CA SER A 245 -14.68 -9.26 -6.17
C SER A 245 -16.12 -9.56 -6.56
N GLY A 246 -16.46 -10.84 -6.71
CA GLY A 246 -17.84 -11.30 -6.89
C GLY A 246 -18.69 -11.21 -5.63
N GLN A 247 -18.06 -10.99 -4.47
CA GLN A 247 -18.69 -10.99 -3.14
C GLN A 247 -19.49 -12.26 -2.78
N ASP A 248 -19.25 -13.39 -3.46
CA ASP A 248 -19.93 -14.68 -3.21
C ASP A 248 -19.78 -15.13 -1.74
N PHE A 249 -18.63 -14.82 -1.15
CA PHE A 249 -18.29 -15.10 0.23
C PHE A 249 -18.32 -13.86 1.16
N GLY A 250 -18.96 -12.77 0.72
CA GLY A 250 -18.94 -11.49 1.43
C GLY A 250 -17.49 -10.98 1.61
N PRO A 251 -17.11 -10.46 2.79
CA PRO A 251 -15.74 -10.02 3.09
C PRO A 251 -14.67 -11.13 2.98
N ALA A 252 -15.07 -12.40 2.97
CA ALA A 252 -14.14 -13.52 2.81
C ALA A 252 -13.80 -13.80 1.34
N THR A 253 -14.43 -13.12 0.39
CA THR A 253 -14.19 -13.33 -1.04
C THR A 253 -12.81 -12.82 -1.42
N ILE A 254 -12.00 -13.66 -2.06
CA ILE A 254 -10.71 -13.27 -2.63
C ILE A 254 -10.95 -12.41 -3.86
N GLU A 255 -10.24 -11.29 -3.94
CA GLU A 255 -10.24 -10.43 -5.12
C GLU A 255 -9.41 -11.06 -6.22
N GLU A 256 -9.87 -10.93 -7.47
CA GLU A 256 -9.13 -11.39 -8.63
C GLU A 256 -8.74 -10.19 -9.51
N LEU A 257 -7.75 -10.39 -10.37
CA LEU A 257 -7.29 -9.38 -11.31
C LEU A 257 -8.04 -9.52 -12.64
N TYR A 258 -8.59 -8.42 -13.15
CA TYR A 258 -9.32 -8.37 -14.41
C TYR A 258 -8.75 -7.33 -15.36
N GLU A 259 -8.77 -7.64 -16.64
CA GLU A 259 -8.81 -6.64 -17.70
C GLU A 259 -10.23 -6.07 -17.76
N VAL A 260 -10.35 -4.75 -17.57
CA VAL A 260 -11.62 -4.01 -17.59
C VAL A 260 -12.16 -3.96 -19.03
N ALA A 261 -13.41 -3.52 -19.20
CA ALA A 261 -14.09 -3.37 -20.49
C ALA A 261 -13.16 -2.92 -21.63
N PRO A 262 -13.31 -3.49 -22.83
CA PRO A 262 -14.48 -4.25 -23.28
C PRO A 262 -14.45 -5.76 -22.98
N THR A 263 -13.32 -6.31 -22.51
CA THR A 263 -13.17 -7.77 -22.40
C THR A 263 -13.74 -8.33 -21.10
N ASN A 264 -13.71 -7.56 -19.99
CA ASN A 264 -14.08 -8.01 -18.65
C ASN A 264 -13.47 -9.39 -18.32
N ARG A 265 -12.23 -9.60 -18.78
CA ARG A 265 -11.56 -10.89 -18.76
C ARG A 265 -10.72 -11.01 -17.50
N ARG A 266 -10.97 -12.06 -16.71
CA ARG A 266 -10.11 -12.43 -15.59
C ARG A 266 -8.71 -12.78 -16.11
N LEU A 267 -7.67 -12.17 -15.54
CA LEU A 267 -6.29 -12.49 -15.84
C LEU A 267 -5.86 -13.76 -15.08
N PRO A 268 -4.98 -14.59 -15.67
CA PRO A 268 -4.57 -15.85 -15.06
C PRO A 268 -3.67 -15.60 -13.86
N LEU A 269 -4.03 -16.19 -12.71
CA LEU A 269 -3.21 -16.24 -11.50
C LEU A 269 -3.09 -17.71 -11.05
N PRO A 270 -1.99 -18.10 -10.38
CA PRO A 270 -1.88 -19.39 -9.73
C PRO A 270 -3.05 -19.67 -8.78
N PRO A 271 -3.42 -20.96 -8.58
CA PRO A 271 -4.39 -21.34 -7.56
C PRO A 271 -4.01 -20.80 -6.18
N ASP A 272 -5.02 -20.39 -5.40
CA ASP A 272 -4.88 -19.92 -4.02
C ASP A 272 -3.93 -18.74 -3.82
N LEU A 273 -3.59 -18.01 -4.89
CA LEU A 273 -2.83 -16.77 -4.81
C LEU A 273 -3.79 -15.61 -4.47
N GLU A 274 -3.62 -15.01 -3.30
CA GLU A 274 -4.49 -13.91 -2.85
C GLU A 274 -3.84 -12.56 -3.17
N VAL A 275 -4.45 -11.78 -4.07
CA VAL A 275 -3.93 -10.46 -4.42
C VAL A 275 -4.00 -9.51 -3.23
N GLY A 276 -2.90 -8.81 -2.97
CA GLY A 276 -2.69 -7.95 -1.80
C GLY A 276 -1.53 -8.41 -0.93
N GLU A 277 -1.26 -7.64 0.11
CA GLU A 277 -0.34 -7.98 1.19
C GLU A 277 -1.18 -8.12 2.45
N SER A 278 -1.20 -9.33 3.02
CA SER A 278 -2.02 -9.65 4.20
C SER A 278 -1.19 -10.05 5.41
N ILE A 279 0.14 -9.90 5.35
CA ILE A 279 1.04 -10.29 6.42
C ILE A 279 1.20 -9.13 7.41
N SER A 280 0.71 -9.33 8.62
CA SER A 280 0.75 -8.30 9.67
C SER A 280 2.19 -7.95 10.08
N SER A 281 2.47 -6.66 10.24
CA SER A 281 3.75 -6.13 10.70
C SER A 281 3.53 -4.98 11.67
N ASP A 282 4.39 -4.87 12.68
CA ASP A 282 4.45 -3.78 13.64
C ASP A 282 5.67 -2.86 13.44
N THR A 283 6.45 -3.11 12.37
CA THR A 283 7.62 -2.31 11.98
C THR A 283 7.34 -1.44 10.75
N ARG A 284 6.12 -1.47 10.23
CA ARG A 284 5.63 -0.66 9.11
C ARG A 284 4.70 0.44 9.64
N PHE A 285 5.13 1.70 9.54
CA PHE A 285 4.45 2.81 10.20
C PHE A 285 3.43 3.48 9.27
N GLY A 286 2.19 2.99 9.30
CA GLY A 286 1.04 3.60 8.61
C GLY A 286 0.37 2.64 7.62
N PRO A 287 -0.91 2.86 7.31
CA PRO A 287 -1.61 2.07 6.30
C PRO A 287 -1.13 2.49 4.91
N GLU A 288 -0.52 1.56 4.16
CA GLU A 288 -0.04 1.84 2.81
C GLU A 288 -0.66 0.85 1.82
N PRO A 289 -1.70 1.24 1.07
CA PRO A 289 -2.38 0.33 0.17
C PRO A 289 -1.45 -0.05 -0.98
N ILE A 290 -1.15 -1.33 -1.11
CA ILE A 290 -0.45 -1.86 -2.28
C ILE A 290 -1.45 -2.01 -3.42
N ARG A 291 -1.08 -1.51 -4.60
CA ARG A 291 -1.96 -1.44 -5.78
C ARG A 291 -1.25 -2.01 -6.99
N PRO A 292 -1.98 -2.62 -7.95
CA PRO A 292 -1.40 -3.01 -9.23
C PRO A 292 -0.69 -1.83 -9.90
N LEU A 293 0.50 -2.04 -10.46
CA LEU A 293 1.26 -1.02 -11.20
C LEU A 293 1.59 -1.51 -12.61
N ALA A 294 1.53 -0.63 -13.59
CA ALA A 294 1.97 -0.96 -14.94
C ALA A 294 3.48 -1.26 -14.96
N VAL A 295 3.88 -2.28 -15.71
CA VAL A 295 5.28 -2.67 -15.91
C VAL A 295 5.49 -3.04 -17.38
N GLY A 296 6.55 -2.50 -17.98
CA GLY A 296 6.78 -2.58 -19.42
C GLY A 296 5.62 -1.98 -20.22
N THR A 297 5.38 -2.52 -21.41
CA THR A 297 4.31 -2.05 -22.30
C THR A 297 2.93 -2.60 -21.92
N SER A 298 2.86 -3.89 -21.55
CA SER A 298 1.59 -4.62 -21.45
C SER A 298 1.42 -5.41 -20.15
N GLY A 299 2.41 -5.36 -19.25
CA GLY A 299 2.41 -6.11 -18.01
C GLY A 299 1.86 -5.31 -16.82
N VAL A 300 1.47 -6.02 -15.78
CA VAL A 300 1.09 -5.46 -14.49
C VAL A 300 1.82 -6.17 -13.35
N ALA A 301 2.40 -5.39 -12.45
CA ALA A 301 2.98 -5.86 -11.20
C ALA A 301 1.90 -5.82 -10.10
N ILE A 302 1.72 -6.94 -9.38
CA ILE A 302 0.81 -7.07 -8.24
C ILE A 302 1.59 -7.60 -7.02
N ALA A 303 1.26 -7.17 -5.80
CA ALA A 303 1.61 -7.97 -4.62
C ALA A 303 0.56 -9.07 -4.45
N ALA A 304 0.98 -10.26 -4.07
CA ALA A 304 0.06 -11.32 -3.70
C ALA A 304 0.65 -12.23 -2.62
N THR A 305 -0.20 -12.57 -1.66
CA THR A 305 0.13 -13.41 -0.51
C THR A 305 -0.24 -14.87 -0.79
N GLN A 306 0.70 -15.77 -0.49
CA GLN A 306 0.51 -17.21 -0.50
C GLN A 306 1.40 -17.85 0.56
N GLN A 307 0.80 -18.70 1.40
CA GLN A 307 1.46 -19.50 2.42
C GLN A 307 2.38 -18.70 3.36
N GLY A 308 1.96 -17.50 3.77
CA GLY A 308 2.74 -16.65 4.68
C GLY A 308 3.82 -15.79 4.04
N GLN A 309 3.93 -15.85 2.72
CA GLN A 309 4.84 -15.02 1.94
C GLN A 309 4.02 -14.07 1.07
N THR A 310 4.48 -12.84 0.90
CA THR A 310 3.95 -11.89 -0.11
C THR A 310 5.05 -11.57 -1.10
N HIS A 311 4.87 -11.96 -2.35
CA HIS A 311 5.78 -11.63 -3.44
C HIS A 311 5.18 -10.57 -4.36
N VAL A 312 6.04 -9.87 -5.09
CA VAL A 312 5.62 -9.10 -6.26
C VAL A 312 5.57 -10.04 -7.45
N TRP A 313 4.42 -10.14 -8.12
CA TRP A 313 4.19 -10.94 -9.31
C TRP A 313 4.08 -10.05 -10.54
N ILE A 314 4.66 -10.49 -11.65
CA ILE A 314 4.50 -9.85 -12.97
C ILE A 314 3.49 -10.68 -13.76
N VAL A 315 2.41 -10.04 -14.19
CA VAL A 315 1.36 -10.65 -15.02
C VAL A 315 1.42 -10.02 -16.41
N ASP A 316 1.69 -10.83 -17.44
CA ASP A 316 1.81 -10.37 -18.84
C ASP A 316 0.53 -10.56 -19.66
N GLY A 317 -0.55 -11.03 -19.01
CA GLY A 317 -1.85 -11.31 -19.61
C GLY A 317 -2.05 -12.79 -20.01
N VAL A 318 -1.00 -13.59 -20.00
CA VAL A 318 -1.04 -15.04 -20.30
C VAL A 318 -0.54 -15.86 -19.10
N GLN A 319 0.46 -15.34 -18.39
CA GLN A 319 1.06 -15.97 -17.22
C GLN A 319 1.32 -14.95 -16.12
N ALA A 320 1.57 -15.47 -14.92
CA ALA A 320 1.98 -14.71 -13.76
C ALA A 320 3.19 -15.38 -13.12
N GLU A 321 4.27 -14.63 -12.93
CA GLU A 321 5.52 -15.13 -12.34
C GLU A 321 5.96 -14.24 -11.18
N PRO A 322 6.46 -14.81 -10.06
CA PRO A 322 6.98 -14.02 -8.96
C PRO A 322 8.34 -13.42 -9.34
N LEU A 323 8.55 -12.18 -8.95
CA LEU A 323 9.83 -11.51 -9.06
C LEU A 323 10.80 -12.12 -8.04
N GLY A 324 11.95 -12.62 -8.50
CA GLY A 324 12.98 -13.21 -7.63
C GLY A 324 13.68 -12.14 -6.79
N VAL A 325 13.22 -11.95 -5.55
CA VAL A 325 13.79 -10.99 -4.59
C VAL A 325 14.02 -11.71 -3.26
N PRO A 326 15.14 -11.46 -2.54
CA PRO A 326 15.40 -12.04 -1.21
C PRO A 326 14.58 -11.36 -0.09
N ALA A 327 13.29 -11.10 -0.36
CA ALA A 327 12.33 -10.47 0.53
C ALA A 327 10.98 -11.20 0.38
N PRO A 328 10.77 -12.32 1.10
CA PRO A 328 9.54 -13.12 1.00
C PRO A 328 8.29 -12.39 1.48
N VAL A 329 8.41 -11.22 2.12
CA VAL A 329 7.27 -10.37 2.45
C VAL A 329 7.50 -8.96 1.92
N ALA A 330 7.07 -8.73 0.68
CA ALA A 330 7.05 -7.43 0.02
C ALA A 330 5.98 -6.52 0.64
N ALA A 331 6.42 -5.41 1.24
CA ALA A 331 5.60 -4.39 1.90
C ALA A 331 5.11 -3.30 0.94
N GLN A 332 5.92 -2.96 -0.06
CA GLN A 332 5.67 -1.92 -1.05
C GLN A 332 6.48 -2.22 -2.31
N TYR A 333 6.06 -1.69 -3.45
CA TYR A 333 6.87 -1.72 -4.65
C TYR A 333 6.56 -0.56 -5.59
N ALA A 334 7.49 -0.31 -6.51
CA ALA A 334 7.36 0.64 -7.61
C ALA A 334 7.78 -0.02 -8.91
N ALA A 335 7.20 0.42 -10.03
CA ALA A 335 7.60 -0.01 -11.36
C ALA A 335 7.75 1.19 -12.29
N ASN A 336 8.75 1.15 -13.17
CA ASN A 336 8.93 2.08 -14.27
C ASN A 336 9.64 1.37 -15.44
N GLY A 337 8.98 1.25 -16.59
CA GLY A 337 9.46 0.36 -17.65
C GLY A 337 9.64 -1.07 -17.12
N SER A 338 10.80 -1.68 -17.34
CA SER A 338 11.15 -3.00 -16.80
C SER A 338 11.79 -2.97 -15.41
N ARG A 339 12.02 -1.78 -14.83
CA ARG A 339 12.63 -1.63 -13.50
C ARG A 339 11.56 -1.78 -12.44
N VAL A 340 11.87 -2.57 -11.41
CA VAL A 340 11.02 -2.71 -10.23
C VAL A 340 11.86 -2.42 -8.99
N VAL A 341 11.30 -1.70 -8.03
CA VAL A 341 11.87 -1.61 -6.69
C VAL A 341 10.90 -2.29 -5.74
N VAL A 342 11.42 -3.19 -4.91
CA VAL A 342 10.64 -3.88 -3.86
C VAL A 342 11.18 -3.46 -2.51
N ILE A 343 10.29 -3.06 -1.60
CA ILE A 343 10.60 -2.89 -0.19
C ILE A 343 10.01 -4.10 0.53
N GLY A 344 10.82 -4.82 1.27
CA GLY A 344 10.35 -6.00 2.00
C GLY A 344 11.42 -6.60 2.89
N GLY A 345 10.99 -7.57 3.69
CA GLY A 345 11.80 -8.21 4.72
C GLY A 345 11.67 -9.73 4.69
N SER A 346 12.26 -10.35 5.71
CA SER A 346 12.23 -11.80 5.92
C SER A 346 12.15 -12.11 7.42
N LEU A 347 12.21 -13.39 7.80
CA LEU A 347 12.36 -13.81 9.20
C LEU A 347 13.72 -13.42 9.81
N THR A 348 14.70 -12.99 9.02
CA THR A 348 16.07 -12.68 9.47
C THR A 348 16.50 -11.25 9.16
N ALA A 349 15.62 -10.43 8.60
CA ALA A 349 15.86 -9.02 8.34
C ALA A 349 14.56 -8.22 8.32
N LEU A 350 14.61 -7.03 8.93
CA LEU A 350 13.58 -5.99 8.74
C LEU A 350 13.60 -5.48 7.29
N ASP A 351 12.55 -4.75 6.92
CA ASP A 351 12.34 -4.28 5.55
C ASP A 351 13.52 -3.41 5.05
N GLU A 352 14.01 -3.74 3.86
CA GLU A 352 14.98 -2.98 3.07
C GLU A 352 14.47 -2.83 1.62
N ALA A 353 15.03 -1.89 0.87
CA ALA A 353 14.72 -1.70 -0.54
C ALA A 353 15.69 -2.46 -1.46
N TYR A 354 15.12 -3.11 -2.48
CA TYR A 354 15.83 -3.90 -3.48
C TYR A 354 15.51 -3.37 -4.87
N TRP A 355 16.56 -3.05 -5.64
CA TRP A 355 16.46 -2.72 -7.05
C TRP A 355 16.46 -4.01 -7.88
N CYS A 356 15.43 -4.19 -8.69
CA CYS A 356 15.20 -5.40 -9.48
C CYS A 356 15.17 -5.03 -10.97
N GLU A 357 16.14 -5.51 -11.72
CA GLU A 357 16.27 -5.23 -13.16
C GLU A 357 16.96 -6.43 -13.83
N ASN A 358 16.44 -6.85 -14.99
CA ASN A 358 16.98 -7.98 -15.77
C ASN A 358 17.12 -9.29 -14.96
N GLY A 359 16.16 -9.55 -14.06
CA GLY A 359 16.16 -10.75 -13.21
C GLY A 359 17.17 -10.71 -12.06
N ILE A 360 17.85 -9.59 -11.84
CA ILE A 360 18.80 -9.41 -10.74
C ILE A 360 18.16 -8.49 -9.70
N ALA A 361 18.06 -8.95 -8.46
CA ALA A 361 17.69 -8.15 -7.30
C ALA A 361 18.93 -7.81 -6.47
N GLN A 362 19.14 -6.52 -6.19
CA GLN A 362 20.24 -6.05 -5.33
C GLN A 362 19.73 -5.08 -4.27
N PRO A 363 20.22 -5.15 -3.02
CA PRO A 363 19.86 -4.18 -1.99
C PRO A 363 20.40 -2.79 -2.35
N ILE A 364 19.61 -1.76 -2.09
CA ILE A 364 19.97 -0.35 -2.30
C ILE A 364 19.87 0.48 -1.01
N THR A 365 19.46 -0.14 0.09
CA THR A 365 19.44 0.45 1.43
C THR A 365 19.97 -0.52 2.47
N GLU A 366 20.41 0.04 3.60
CA GLU A 366 20.81 -0.68 4.81
C GLU A 366 20.30 0.05 6.05
N VAL A 367 19.07 0.58 5.99
CA VAL A 367 18.53 1.45 7.06
C VAL A 367 18.23 0.70 8.35
N ASN A 368 18.01 -0.61 8.25
CA ASN A 368 17.65 -1.50 9.36
C ASN A 368 18.68 -2.62 9.58
N HIS A 369 19.88 -2.56 8.97
CA HIS A 369 20.90 -3.63 9.08
C HIS A 369 21.28 -3.98 10.53
N TRP A 370 21.22 -3.00 11.44
CA TRP A 370 21.54 -3.15 12.87
C TRP A 370 20.68 -4.21 13.58
N ALA A 371 19.49 -4.50 13.05
CA ALA A 371 18.55 -5.43 13.66
C ALA A 371 18.97 -6.89 13.45
N ARG A 372 19.74 -7.20 12.41
CA ARG A 372 20.08 -8.59 12.01
C ARG A 372 20.71 -9.40 13.14
N GLU A 373 21.61 -8.78 13.90
CA GLU A 373 22.32 -9.41 15.02
C GLU A 373 21.45 -9.58 16.28
N LYS A 374 20.26 -8.97 16.31
CA LYS A 374 19.34 -8.99 17.44
C LYS A 374 18.17 -9.97 17.27
N ILE A 375 17.95 -10.46 16.05
CA ILE A 375 16.80 -11.32 15.73
C ILE A 375 16.99 -12.71 16.33
N THR A 376 16.06 -13.10 17.19
CA THR A 376 15.86 -14.49 17.60
C THR A 376 15.20 -15.27 16.46
N PRO A 377 15.72 -16.47 16.11
CA PRO A 377 15.17 -17.31 15.07
C PRO A 377 13.70 -17.68 15.28
N THR A 378 13.00 -17.82 14.15
CA THR A 378 11.61 -18.28 14.08
C THR A 378 11.55 -19.56 13.26
N GLU A 379 10.90 -20.58 13.80
CA GLU A 379 10.63 -21.85 13.14
C GLU A 379 9.19 -21.88 12.59
N ILE A 380 9.02 -22.38 11.38
CA ILE A 380 7.69 -22.57 10.78
C ILE A 380 7.26 -24.01 11.01
N ILE A 381 6.13 -24.20 11.68
CA ILE A 381 5.54 -25.51 11.97
C ILE A 381 4.12 -25.61 11.40
N SER A 382 3.65 -26.86 11.26
CA SER A 382 2.27 -27.15 10.87
C SER A 382 1.59 -27.97 11.97
N ILE A 383 0.43 -27.48 12.42
CA ILE A 383 -0.42 -28.14 13.40
C ILE A 383 -1.57 -28.80 12.63
N THR A 384 -1.73 -30.12 12.75
CA THR A 384 -2.84 -30.83 12.09
C THR A 384 -4.06 -30.86 13.00
N ARG A 385 -5.19 -30.32 12.54
CA ARG A 385 -6.48 -30.39 13.23
C ARG A 385 -7.09 -31.81 13.17
N PRO A 386 -8.04 -32.15 14.06
CA PRO A 386 -8.76 -33.44 13.99
C PRO A 386 -9.47 -33.70 12.67
N ASP A 387 -9.88 -32.64 11.95
CA ASP A 387 -10.50 -32.68 10.62
C ASP A 387 -9.48 -32.85 9.47
N GLY A 388 -8.19 -32.92 9.78
CA GLY A 388 -7.10 -33.06 8.82
C GLY A 388 -6.57 -31.74 8.24
N MET A 389 -7.17 -30.59 8.57
CA MET A 389 -6.68 -29.29 8.11
C MET A 389 -5.33 -28.95 8.75
N ALA A 390 -4.34 -28.62 7.92
CA ALA A 390 -3.05 -28.11 8.35
C ALA A 390 -3.17 -26.62 8.72
N ILE A 391 -2.70 -26.27 9.91
CA ILE A 391 -2.68 -24.92 10.46
C ILE A 391 -1.22 -24.47 10.60
N PRO A 392 -0.77 -23.50 9.79
CA PRO A 392 0.60 -23.01 9.88
C PRO A 392 0.78 -22.13 11.11
N ALA A 393 1.96 -22.24 11.72
CA ALA A 393 2.38 -21.42 12.85
C ALA A 393 3.86 -21.05 12.75
N TYR A 394 4.18 -19.85 13.24
CA TYR A 394 5.52 -19.31 13.35
C TYR A 394 5.87 -19.27 14.84
N VAL A 395 6.91 -19.99 15.23
CA VAL A 395 7.31 -20.13 16.64
C VAL A 395 8.70 -19.54 16.83
N THR A 396 8.77 -18.43 17.55
CA THR A 396 10.02 -17.72 17.84
C THR A 396 10.51 -18.10 19.23
N GLY A 397 11.82 -18.34 19.37
CA GLY A 397 12.42 -18.69 20.65
C GLY A 397 12.27 -20.17 20.99
N MET A 398 12.65 -21.10 20.11
CA MET A 398 12.67 -22.55 20.42
C MET A 398 14.08 -23.12 20.65
N GLU A 399 15.11 -22.31 20.45
CA GLU A 399 16.52 -22.73 20.54
C GLU A 399 16.96 -23.20 21.93
N GLU A 400 16.33 -22.70 23.00
CA GLU A 400 16.64 -23.10 24.36
C GLU A 400 15.87 -24.36 24.77
N ARG A 401 16.58 -25.31 25.39
CA ARG A 401 16.00 -26.59 25.83
C ARG A 401 15.26 -26.53 27.16
N GLN A 402 15.36 -25.42 27.90
CA GLN A 402 14.69 -25.30 29.20
C GLN A 402 13.21 -24.94 29.00
N PRO A 403 12.29 -25.43 29.85
CA PRO A 403 10.90 -25.03 29.80
C PRO A 403 10.74 -23.52 29.99
N ARG A 404 10.04 -22.86 29.05
CA ARG A 404 9.71 -21.44 29.06
C ARG A 404 8.19 -21.25 28.91
N PRO A 405 7.59 -20.20 29.48
CA PRO A 405 6.18 -19.88 29.25
C PRO A 405 5.89 -19.61 27.77
N LEU A 406 4.80 -20.19 27.26
CA LEU A 406 4.33 -19.99 25.89
C LEU A 406 3.30 -18.86 25.84
N ILE A 407 3.50 -17.92 24.93
CA ILE A 407 2.49 -16.97 24.48
C ILE A 407 1.90 -17.49 23.17
N LEU A 408 0.61 -17.84 23.18
CA LEU A 408 -0.16 -18.03 21.96
C LEU A 408 -0.62 -16.67 21.47
N TYR A 409 -0.06 -16.21 20.34
CA TYR A 409 -0.34 -14.88 19.80
C TYR A 409 -1.30 -14.99 18.61
N VAL A 410 -2.43 -14.28 18.71
CA VAL A 410 -3.54 -14.35 17.76
C VAL A 410 -3.67 -13.02 17.04
N HIS A 411 -3.62 -13.03 15.70
CA HIS A 411 -3.71 -11.82 14.90
C HIS A 411 -5.15 -11.29 14.81
N GLY A 412 -5.29 -9.99 14.49
CA GLY A 412 -6.58 -9.37 14.16
C GLY A 412 -7.11 -9.80 12.78
N GLY A 413 -8.37 -9.49 12.49
CA GLY A 413 -9.00 -9.87 11.22
C GLY A 413 -10.50 -10.14 11.36
N PRO A 414 -10.99 -11.35 10.99
CA PRO A 414 -10.25 -12.63 10.97
C PRO A 414 -9.44 -12.89 9.68
N HIS A 415 -9.65 -12.10 8.63
CA HIS A 415 -8.91 -12.18 7.37
C HIS A 415 -7.60 -11.37 7.42
N GLY A 416 -6.71 -11.73 8.35
CA GLY A 416 -5.32 -11.30 8.39
C GLY A 416 -4.40 -12.53 8.39
N ALA A 417 -3.09 -12.34 8.46
CA ALA A 417 -2.15 -13.44 8.63
C ALA A 417 -0.85 -12.99 9.31
N TYR A 418 -0.19 -13.95 9.95
CA TYR A 418 1.24 -13.95 10.20
C TYR A 418 2.00 -14.55 9.01
N GLY A 419 3.28 -14.24 8.91
CA GLY A 419 4.09 -14.63 7.76
C GLY A 419 5.57 -14.55 8.05
N GLU A 420 6.35 -14.61 6.99
CA GLU A 420 7.81 -14.66 7.06
C GLU A 420 8.45 -13.28 7.23
N ASN A 421 7.93 -12.47 8.17
CA ASN A 421 8.50 -11.18 8.55
C ASN A 421 8.89 -11.15 10.03
N VAL A 422 9.88 -10.33 10.36
CA VAL A 422 10.21 -10.01 11.76
C VAL A 422 9.10 -9.14 12.34
N ARG A 423 8.59 -9.56 13.50
CA ARG A 423 7.74 -8.73 14.36
C ARG A 423 8.50 -8.25 15.58
N TYR A 424 8.50 -6.94 15.79
CA TYR A 424 9.22 -6.31 16.89
C TYR A 424 8.70 -6.75 18.26
N ASP A 425 7.38 -6.76 18.45
CA ASP A 425 6.71 -7.17 19.69
C ASP A 425 7.10 -8.59 20.12
N THR A 426 7.13 -9.50 19.15
CA THR A 426 7.49 -10.91 19.32
C THR A 426 8.94 -11.03 19.72
N GLN A 427 9.84 -10.28 19.06
CA GLN A 427 11.25 -10.23 19.40
C GLN A 427 11.48 -9.69 20.83
N VAL A 428 10.74 -8.68 21.26
CA VAL A 428 10.80 -8.18 22.64
C VAL A 428 10.30 -9.23 23.64
N MET A 429 9.18 -9.90 23.35
CA MET A 429 8.63 -10.94 24.22
C MET A 429 9.62 -12.10 24.40
N VAL A 430 10.23 -12.62 23.33
CA VAL A 430 11.17 -13.75 23.47
C VAL A 430 12.43 -13.36 24.25
N GLN A 431 12.90 -12.12 24.11
CA GLN A 431 14.02 -11.61 24.92
C GLN A 431 13.67 -11.45 26.41
N ASN A 432 12.38 -11.47 26.76
CA ASN A 432 11.90 -11.49 28.14
C ASN A 432 11.57 -12.92 28.65
N GLY A 433 12.09 -13.95 27.97
CA GLY A 433 12.04 -15.34 28.44
C GLY A 433 10.80 -16.14 28.02
N TYR A 434 10.05 -15.66 27.04
CA TYR A 434 8.89 -16.36 26.49
C TYR A 434 9.23 -17.13 25.21
N VAL A 435 8.45 -18.15 24.91
CA VAL A 435 8.28 -18.67 23.54
C VAL A 435 7.03 -18.02 22.98
N VAL A 436 7.04 -17.58 21.73
CA VAL A 436 5.86 -16.99 21.09
C VAL A 436 5.45 -17.85 19.91
N ALA A 437 4.21 -18.32 19.90
CA ALA A 437 3.61 -19.05 18.78
C ALA A 437 2.53 -18.19 18.12
N GLN A 438 2.82 -17.75 16.90
CA GLN A 438 1.94 -17.00 16.03
C GLN A 438 1.23 -17.96 15.08
N VAL A 439 -0.07 -18.14 15.25
CA VAL A 439 -0.85 -19.16 14.50
C VAL A 439 -1.74 -18.48 13.47
N ASN A 440 -1.83 -19.06 12.27
CA ASN A 440 -2.79 -18.67 11.24
C ASN A 440 -3.98 -19.64 11.24
N PRO A 441 -5.03 -19.40 12.06
CA PRO A 441 -6.20 -20.26 12.10
C PRO A 441 -6.98 -20.22 10.79
N ARG A 442 -7.89 -21.17 10.58
CA ARG A 442 -8.86 -21.11 9.48
C ARG A 442 -9.54 -19.73 9.46
N GLY A 443 -9.65 -19.13 8.29
CA GLY A 443 -10.08 -17.74 8.13
C GLY A 443 -8.95 -16.77 7.78
N SER A 444 -7.68 -17.08 8.10
CA SER A 444 -6.54 -16.27 7.71
C SER A 444 -6.40 -16.17 6.18
N MET A 445 -5.76 -15.10 5.71
CA MET A 445 -5.46 -14.89 4.30
C MET A 445 -4.16 -15.57 3.87
N GLY A 446 -4.02 -15.84 2.57
CA GLY A 446 -2.85 -16.46 1.94
C GLY A 446 -2.92 -17.98 1.85
N TYR A 447 -4.07 -18.59 2.15
CA TYR A 447 -4.25 -20.04 2.18
C TYR A 447 -5.42 -20.51 1.32
N GLY A 448 -5.96 -19.63 0.47
CA GLY A 448 -6.98 -19.94 -0.50
C GLY A 448 -8.41 -19.75 0.00
N GLN A 449 -9.35 -19.78 -0.94
CA GLN A 449 -10.74 -19.37 -0.69
C GLN A 449 -11.43 -20.26 0.34
N ALA A 450 -11.15 -21.56 0.30
CA ALA A 450 -11.74 -22.53 1.23
C ALA A 450 -11.27 -22.29 2.66
N PHE A 451 -9.96 -22.03 2.86
CA PHE A 451 -9.40 -21.74 4.17
C PHE A 451 -9.94 -20.43 4.74
N ARG A 452 -9.98 -19.38 3.92
CA ARG A 452 -10.51 -18.05 4.29
C ARG A 452 -12.01 -18.07 4.62
N ASN A 453 -12.80 -18.81 3.85
CA ASN A 453 -14.25 -18.91 4.06
C ASN A 453 -14.63 -19.84 5.22
N ALA A 454 -13.71 -20.67 5.71
CA ALA A 454 -14.03 -21.69 6.71
C ALA A 454 -14.57 -21.08 8.02
N VAL A 455 -14.20 -19.86 8.40
CA VAL A 455 -14.68 -19.20 9.65
C VAL A 455 -16.02 -18.45 9.47
N ARG A 456 -16.57 -18.43 8.25
CA ARG A 456 -17.80 -17.69 7.98
C ARG A 456 -18.97 -18.33 8.73
N SER A 457 -19.71 -17.50 9.47
CA SER A 457 -20.79 -17.92 10.37
C SER A 457 -20.33 -18.87 11.48
N ASP A 458 -19.03 -18.84 11.82
CA ASP A 458 -18.40 -19.78 12.74
C ASP A 458 -17.33 -19.08 13.60
N TRP A 459 -17.78 -18.08 14.37
CA TRP A 459 -16.90 -17.19 15.16
C TRP A 459 -16.06 -17.96 16.21
N GLY A 460 -16.49 -19.14 16.65
CA GLY A 460 -15.82 -19.94 17.67
C GLY A 460 -14.66 -20.81 17.18
N GLY A 461 -14.60 -21.11 15.88
CA GLY A 461 -13.56 -21.98 15.33
C GLY A 461 -13.80 -23.48 15.50
#